data_AF-A0A1H9TB23-F1
#
_entry.id   AF-A0A1H9TB23-F1
#
_cell.length_a   1.000
_cell.length_b   1.000
_cell.length_c   1.000
_cell.angle_alpha   90.00
_cell.angle_beta   90.00
_cell.angle_gamma   90.00
#
_symmetry.space_group_name_H-M   'P 1'
#
loop_
_entity.id
_entity.type
_entity.pdbx_description
1 polymer ?
#
loop_
_entity_poly.entity_id
_entity_poly.type
_entity_poly.pdbx_seq_one_letter_code
_entity_poly.pdbx_strand_id
1 'polypeptide(L)'
;MASIIKKGKGYGYSICNMEDGKQKPIRKFGLKTIKEARIAANEIENMLAKGALPQLEPLPFNKYFNKWTDLYKKDIFISTRNNYNYSGLLLKNFFGNMPIQKIDRDKYQEFLNSIGENRAKETVQKVNDHIRSCVENAVIDQIIPHNFTRKTNIYYTNDAKSPVEKHLNVGDSQRLYKTLYERIINEGKKSGLSTYMVFLALARYTHASVLLSKGLPLQYVSERLGHRNIDTTKHLLDLYSTQIEKIQ
;
A
#
# COMPACT_ATOMS: atom_id res chain seq x y z
N MET A 1 30.62 -18.34 23.56
CA MET A 1 30.35 -19.12 24.77
C MET A 1 29.66 -18.24 25.79
N ALA A 2 28.40 -18.57 26.07
CA ALA A 2 27.55 -17.87 27.02
C ALA A 2 27.95 -18.23 28.46
N SER A 3 28.07 -17.22 29.31
CA SER A 3 28.23 -17.40 30.75
C SER A 3 26.89 -17.22 31.47
N ILE A 4 26.52 -18.16 32.33
CA ILE A 4 25.30 -18.07 33.15
C ILE A 4 25.69 -17.39 34.47
N ILE A 5 24.93 -16.37 34.85
CA ILE A 5 25.19 -15.55 36.04
C ILE A 5 23.97 -15.62 36.96
N LYS A 6 24.21 -15.86 38.25
CA LYS A 6 23.17 -15.75 39.28
C LYS A 6 23.15 -14.32 39.82
N LYS A 7 21.99 -13.66 39.83
CA LYS A 7 21.85 -12.27 40.32
C LYS A 7 20.59 -12.15 41.19
N GLY A 8 20.79 -11.97 42.50
CA GLY A 8 19.70 -11.94 43.48
C GLY A 8 18.94 -13.27 43.55
N LYS A 9 17.61 -13.22 43.48
CA LYS A 9 16.71 -14.40 43.46
C LYS A 9 16.55 -15.05 42.07
N GLY A 10 17.23 -14.54 41.04
CA GLY A 10 17.07 -15.01 39.66
C GLY A 10 18.39 -15.33 38.96
N TYR A 11 18.27 -15.75 37.71
CA TYR A 11 19.36 -16.11 36.81
C TYR A 11 19.39 -15.20 35.58
N GLY A 12 20.52 -15.17 34.91
CA GLY A 12 20.72 -14.47 33.64
C GLY A 12 21.87 -15.06 32.84
N TYR A 13 22.09 -14.55 31.65
CA TYR A 13 23.22 -14.92 30.80
C TYR A 13 23.97 -13.69 30.28
N SER A 14 25.25 -13.87 29.97
CA SER A 14 26.10 -12.89 29.29
C SER A 14 26.81 -13.57 28.14
N ILE A 15 26.67 -13.01 26.94
CA ILE A 15 27.34 -13.49 25.73
C ILE A 15 28.25 -12.38 25.22
N CYS A 16 29.53 -12.67 25.04
CA CYS A 16 30.45 -11.73 24.42
C CYS A 16 30.13 -11.66 22.92
N ASN A 17 29.65 -10.49 22.47
CA ASN A 17 29.49 -10.17 21.05
C ASN A 17 30.44 -9.03 20.69
N MET A 18 31.08 -9.12 19.52
CA MET A 18 31.88 -8.04 18.96
C MET A 18 31.10 -7.43 17.80
N GLU A 19 30.66 -6.18 17.96
CA GLU A 19 30.06 -5.38 16.87
C GLU A 19 31.02 -4.22 16.56
N ASP A 20 31.38 -4.03 15.30
CA ASP A 20 32.22 -2.91 14.82
C ASP A 20 33.53 -2.71 15.61
N GLY A 21 34.23 -3.82 15.92
CA GLY A 21 35.49 -3.80 16.66
C GLY A 21 35.38 -3.43 18.15
N LYS A 22 34.17 -3.22 18.68
CA LYS A 22 33.91 -2.98 20.11
C LYS A 22 33.16 -4.16 20.73
N GLN A 23 33.55 -4.55 21.94
CA GLN A 23 32.81 -5.56 22.70
C GLN A 23 31.48 -4.98 23.17
N LYS A 24 30.37 -5.48 22.63
CA LYS A 24 29.01 -5.20 23.12
C LYS A 24 28.43 -6.49 23.69
N PRO A 25 28.65 -6.79 24.99
CA PRO A 25 28.13 -8.01 25.58
C PRO A 25 26.60 -7.99 25.65
N ILE A 26 25.96 -9.04 25.14
CA ILE A 26 24.50 -9.22 25.19
C ILE A 26 24.16 -9.87 26.53
N ARG A 27 23.33 -9.20 27.33
CA ARG A 27 22.98 -9.63 28.67
C ARG A 27 21.47 -9.59 28.89
N LYS A 28 20.92 -10.64 29.50
CA LYS A 28 19.53 -10.68 29.96
C LYS A 28 19.48 -11.25 31.37
N PHE A 29 18.77 -10.57 32.26
CA PHE A 29 18.62 -10.95 33.67
C PHE A 29 17.14 -11.06 34.04
N GLY A 30 16.83 -11.79 35.12
CA GLY A 30 15.47 -11.92 35.66
C GLY A 30 14.76 -13.23 35.34
N LEU A 31 15.48 -14.24 34.86
CA LEU A 31 14.93 -15.57 34.58
C LEU A 31 14.77 -16.37 35.88
N LYS A 32 13.70 -17.18 36.00
CA LYS A 32 13.37 -17.86 37.26
C LYS A 32 14.25 -19.09 37.50
N THR A 33 14.70 -19.75 36.43
CA THR A 33 15.47 -21.00 36.53
C THR A 33 16.77 -20.98 35.73
N ILE A 34 17.75 -21.78 36.15
CA ILE A 34 19.01 -21.99 35.41
C ILE A 34 18.73 -22.58 34.02
N LYS A 35 17.75 -23.49 33.93
CA LYS A 35 17.39 -24.17 32.68
C LYS A 35 16.84 -23.17 31.65
N GLU A 36 15.97 -22.25 32.07
CA GLU A 36 15.46 -21.15 31.24
C GLU A 36 16.58 -20.22 30.77
N ALA A 37 17.52 -19.86 31.67
CA ALA A 37 18.71 -19.09 31.30
C ALA A 37 19.61 -19.79 30.28
N ARG A 38 19.78 -21.11 30.40
CA ARG A 38 20.58 -21.91 29.45
C ARG A 38 19.91 -22.02 28.08
N ILE A 39 18.58 -22.21 28.03
CA ILE A 39 17.82 -22.28 26.77
C ILE A 39 17.91 -20.94 26.03
N ALA A 40 17.63 -19.83 26.73
CA ALA A 40 17.72 -18.49 26.14
C ALA A 40 19.14 -18.14 25.69
N ALA A 41 20.17 -18.56 26.43
CA ALA A 41 21.55 -18.38 26.03
C ALA A 41 21.91 -19.15 24.75
N ASN A 42 21.52 -20.43 24.67
CA ASN A 42 21.74 -21.26 23.48
C ASN A 42 21.01 -20.73 22.24
N GLU A 43 19.80 -20.19 22.41
CA GLU A 43 19.07 -19.55 21.30
C GLU A 43 19.84 -18.36 20.72
N ILE A 44 20.37 -17.48 21.58
CA ILE A 44 21.15 -16.32 21.14
C ILE A 44 22.48 -16.75 20.51
N GLU A 45 23.17 -17.76 21.07
CA GLU A 45 24.39 -18.30 20.45
C GLU A 45 24.11 -18.91 19.07
N ASN A 46 22.99 -19.63 18.90
CA ASN A 46 22.56 -20.15 17.61
C ASN A 46 22.20 -19.04 16.62
N MET A 47 21.60 -17.94 17.08
CA MET A 47 21.32 -16.76 16.24
C MET A 47 22.61 -16.09 15.79
N LEU A 48 23.57 -15.88 16.70
CA LEU A 48 24.90 -15.34 16.40
C LEU A 48 25.67 -16.25 15.43
N ALA A 49 25.63 -17.56 15.62
CA ALA A 49 26.29 -18.54 14.74
C ALA A 49 25.72 -18.53 13.31
N LYS A 50 24.43 -18.18 13.15
CA LYS A 50 23.77 -18.04 11.84
C LYS A 50 24.04 -16.69 11.16
N GLY A 51 24.82 -15.80 11.80
CA GLY A 51 25.07 -14.44 11.27
C GLY A 51 23.89 -13.48 11.39
N ALA A 52 22.83 -13.87 12.10
CA ALA A 52 21.68 -13.00 12.35
C ALA A 52 21.99 -12.09 13.55
N LEU A 53 21.94 -10.77 13.35
CA LEU A 53 22.12 -9.80 14.41
C LEU A 53 20.98 -9.95 15.44
N PRO A 54 21.27 -10.13 16.75
CA PRO A 54 20.27 -10.32 17.80
C PRO A 54 19.52 -9.03 18.19
N GLN A 55 19.47 -8.03 17.32
CA GLN A 55 18.69 -6.83 17.55
C GLN A 55 17.27 -7.01 17.03
N LEU A 56 16.45 -7.73 17.80
CA LEU A 56 15.00 -7.75 17.63
C LEU A 56 14.37 -7.18 18.88
N GLU A 57 14.63 -5.89 19.14
CA GLU A 57 13.72 -5.16 20.02
C GLU A 57 12.31 -5.26 19.40
N PRO A 58 11.30 -5.69 20.18
CA PRO A 58 9.95 -5.83 19.68
C PRO A 58 9.42 -4.45 19.29
N LEU A 59 9.46 -4.15 17.99
CA LEU A 59 8.98 -2.89 17.43
C LEU A 59 7.51 -3.04 17.02
N PRO A 60 6.61 -2.14 17.45
CA PRO A 60 5.24 -2.11 16.97
C PRO A 60 5.16 -2.11 15.44
N PHE A 61 4.24 -2.91 14.90
CA PHE A 61 4.19 -3.13 13.45
C PHE A 61 3.99 -1.85 12.65
N ASN A 62 3.14 -0.94 13.12
CA ASN A 62 2.93 0.35 12.49
C ASN A 62 4.21 1.21 12.45
N LYS A 63 5.02 1.19 13.51
CA LYS A 63 6.29 1.92 13.56
C LYS A 63 7.30 1.30 12.61
N TYR A 64 7.38 -0.03 12.57
CA TYR A 64 8.22 -0.74 11.60
C TYR A 64 7.83 -0.40 10.16
N PHE A 65 6.53 -0.44 9.85
CA PHE A 65 6.00 -0.13 8.53
C PHE A 65 6.36 1.31 8.10
N ASN A 66 6.16 2.29 8.98
CA ASN A 66 6.52 3.69 8.68
C ASN A 66 8.02 3.84 8.43
N LYS A 67 8.87 3.24 9.26
CA LYS A 67 10.33 3.24 9.06
C LYS A 67 10.70 2.64 7.70
N TRP A 68 10.11 1.50 7.34
CA TRP A 68 10.34 0.86 6.05
C TRP A 68 9.90 1.76 4.88
N THR A 69 8.73 2.40 4.98
CA THR A 69 8.27 3.32 3.93
C THR A 69 9.20 4.51 3.73
N ASP A 70 9.75 5.09 4.80
CA ASP A 70 10.65 6.25 4.72
C ASP A 70 12.03 5.89 4.17
N LEU A 71 12.46 4.63 4.37
CA LEU A 71 13.73 4.13 3.86
C LEU A 71 13.65 3.74 2.38
N TYR A 72 12.64 2.95 2.01
CA TYR A 72 12.58 2.30 0.69
C TYR A 72 11.64 2.99 -0.31
N LYS A 73 10.81 3.95 0.12
CA LYS A 73 9.84 4.67 -0.73
C LYS A 73 10.04 6.18 -0.68
N LYS A 74 11.28 6.66 -0.86
CA LYS A 74 11.61 8.09 -0.86
C LYS A 74 11.12 8.82 -2.11
N ASP A 75 11.33 8.23 -3.28
CA ASP A 75 11.01 8.87 -4.58
C ASP A 75 9.59 8.55 -5.05
N ILE A 76 8.59 8.85 -4.22
CA ILE A 76 7.17 8.65 -4.57
C ILE A 76 6.38 9.94 -4.54
N PHE A 77 5.39 10.04 -5.42
CA PHE A 77 4.44 11.16 -5.42
C PHE A 77 3.71 11.26 -4.08
N ILE A 78 3.35 12.50 -3.70
CA ILE A 78 2.63 12.80 -2.45
C ILE A 78 1.34 11.98 -2.32
N SER A 79 0.60 11.82 -3.42
CA SER A 79 -0.61 10.98 -3.45
C SER A 79 -0.32 9.52 -3.09
N THR A 80 0.79 8.98 -3.57
CA THR A 80 1.25 7.62 -3.28
C THR A 80 1.67 7.53 -1.81
N ARG A 81 2.44 8.50 -1.31
CA ARG A 81 2.86 8.59 0.10
C ARG A 81 1.67 8.62 1.05
N ASN A 82 0.61 9.35 0.70
CA ASN A 82 -0.62 9.40 1.48
C ASN A 82 -1.33 8.03 1.55
N ASN A 83 -1.30 7.24 0.47
CA ASN A 83 -1.85 5.87 0.49
C ASN A 83 -1.06 4.94 1.42
N TYR A 84 0.27 5.07 1.47
CA TYR A 84 1.11 4.35 2.43
C TYR A 84 0.81 4.79 3.86
N ASN A 85 0.71 6.09 4.11
CA ASN A 85 0.37 6.63 5.43
C ASN A 85 -1.00 6.13 5.90
N TYR A 86 -1.98 6.08 5.00
CA TYR A 86 -3.29 5.49 5.28
C TYR A 86 -3.18 4.01 5.71
N SER A 87 -2.36 3.23 5.00
CA SER A 87 -2.12 1.82 5.36
C SER A 87 -1.48 1.68 6.75
N GLY A 88 -0.52 2.55 7.08
CA GLY A 88 0.10 2.61 8.41
C GLY A 88 -0.89 3.01 9.53
N LEU A 89 -1.86 3.88 9.23
CA LEU A 89 -2.94 4.24 10.17
C LEU A 89 -3.86 3.03 10.44
N LEU A 90 -4.22 2.27 9.41
CA LEU A 90 -5.02 1.04 9.59
C LEU A 90 -4.29 0.02 10.46
N LEU A 91 -2.99 -0.18 10.22
CA LEU A 91 -2.16 -1.04 11.06
C LEU A 91 -2.14 -0.56 12.52
N LYS A 92 -2.01 0.75 12.74
CA LYS A 92 -2.04 1.33 14.10
C LYS A 92 -3.38 1.08 14.78
N ASN A 93 -4.49 1.27 14.08
CA ASN A 93 -5.83 1.14 14.65
C ASN A 93 -6.17 -0.31 15.02
N PHE A 94 -5.72 -1.28 14.23
CA PHE A 94 -6.02 -2.70 14.46
C PHE A 94 -5.00 -3.38 15.39
N PHE A 95 -3.70 -3.23 15.11
CA PHE A 95 -2.64 -3.95 15.84
C PHE A 95 -2.10 -3.16 17.04
N GLY A 96 -2.32 -1.84 17.11
CA GLY A 96 -1.84 -1.00 18.20
C GLY A 96 -0.32 -1.09 18.39
N ASN A 97 0.10 -1.55 19.58
CA ASN A 97 1.51 -1.74 19.94
C ASN A 97 2.02 -3.17 19.68
N MET A 98 1.24 -4.02 18.99
CA MET A 98 1.65 -5.39 18.70
C MET A 98 2.90 -5.38 17.81
N PRO A 99 3.95 -6.12 18.19
CA PRO A 99 5.16 -6.20 17.40
C PRO A 99 4.94 -7.10 16.18
N ILE A 100 5.60 -6.79 15.06
CA ILE A 100 5.46 -7.53 13.80
C ILE A 100 5.77 -9.02 13.95
N GLN A 101 6.68 -9.38 14.87
CA GLN A 101 7.09 -10.76 15.13
C GLN A 101 6.01 -11.61 15.80
N LYS A 102 4.98 -11.00 16.40
CA LYS A 102 3.87 -11.70 17.07
C LYS A 102 2.60 -11.77 16.22
N ILE A 103 2.67 -11.38 14.95
CA ILE A 103 1.53 -11.39 14.05
C ILE A 103 1.45 -12.75 13.37
N ASP A 104 0.37 -13.47 13.67
CA ASP A 104 0.02 -14.71 13.01
C ASP A 104 -0.80 -14.45 11.74
N ARG A 105 -0.82 -15.43 10.83
CA ARG A 105 -1.60 -15.36 9.60
C ARG A 105 -3.09 -15.16 9.88
N ASP A 106 -3.63 -15.82 10.90
CA ASP A 106 -5.06 -15.78 11.20
C ASP A 106 -5.47 -14.39 11.72
N LYS A 107 -4.64 -13.77 12.57
CA LYS A 107 -4.83 -12.36 12.98
C LYS A 107 -4.72 -11.40 11.80
N TYR A 108 -3.84 -11.68 10.85
CA TYR A 108 -3.75 -10.87 9.64
C TYR A 108 -4.99 -11.04 8.75
N GLN A 109 -5.59 -12.24 8.71
CA GLN A 109 -6.87 -12.47 8.03
C GLN A 109 -8.03 -11.72 8.72
N GLU A 110 -8.08 -11.70 10.05
CA GLU A 110 -9.04 -10.87 10.81
C GLU A 110 -8.87 -9.39 10.48
N PHE A 111 -7.64 -8.91 10.38
CA PHE A 111 -7.35 -7.55 9.93
C PHE A 111 -7.94 -7.30 8.53
N LEU A 112 -7.69 -8.19 7.56
CA LEU A 112 -8.25 -8.07 6.20
C LEU A 112 -9.78 -8.07 6.19
N ASN A 113 -10.41 -8.90 7.02
CA ASN A 113 -11.87 -8.95 7.14
C ASN A 113 -12.41 -7.63 7.71
N SER A 114 -11.79 -7.09 8.77
CA SER A 114 -12.17 -5.82 9.39
C SER A 114 -12.08 -4.63 8.42
N ILE A 115 -11.09 -4.64 7.51
CA ILE A 115 -10.97 -3.56 6.53
C ILE A 115 -11.93 -3.73 5.36
N GLY A 116 -12.33 -4.96 5.05
CA GLY A 116 -13.22 -5.31 3.94
C GLY A 116 -14.71 -5.07 4.21
N GLU A 117 -15.13 -5.02 5.47
CA GLU A 117 -16.55 -4.86 5.86
C GLU A 117 -17.21 -3.59 5.29
N ASN A 118 -16.44 -2.53 5.05
CA ASN A 118 -16.96 -1.25 4.56
C ASN A 118 -16.20 -0.70 3.34
N ARG A 119 -15.47 -1.55 2.62
CA ARG A 119 -14.58 -1.09 1.54
C ARG A 119 -14.70 -1.94 0.28
N ALA A 120 -14.37 -1.30 -0.84
CA ALA A 120 -14.22 -1.95 -2.13
C ALA A 120 -12.97 -2.82 -2.19
N LYS A 121 -13.01 -3.86 -3.02
CA LYS A 121 -11.93 -4.82 -3.24
C LYS A 121 -10.60 -4.14 -3.55
N GLU A 122 -10.59 -3.13 -4.41
CA GLU A 122 -9.37 -2.43 -4.84
C GLU A 122 -8.67 -1.73 -3.68
N THR A 123 -9.44 -1.17 -2.75
CA THR A 123 -8.89 -0.49 -1.57
C THR A 123 -8.23 -1.51 -0.64
N VAL A 124 -8.89 -2.63 -0.39
CA VAL A 124 -8.37 -3.72 0.46
C VAL A 124 -7.12 -4.34 -0.16
N GLN A 125 -7.16 -4.61 -1.47
CA GLN A 125 -6.03 -5.12 -2.24
C GLN A 125 -4.82 -4.18 -2.13
N LYS A 126 -5.02 -2.88 -2.34
CA LYS A 126 -3.93 -1.89 -2.28
C LYS A 126 -3.26 -1.83 -0.91
N VAL A 127 -4.05 -1.86 0.17
CA VAL A 127 -3.52 -1.92 1.54
C VAL A 127 -2.73 -3.21 1.75
N ASN A 128 -3.28 -4.35 1.32
CA ASN A 128 -2.62 -5.64 1.42
C ASN A 128 -1.30 -5.69 0.63
N ASP A 129 -1.23 -5.07 -0.55
CA ASP A 129 -0.02 -5.03 -1.37
C ASP A 129 1.10 -4.19 -0.74
N HIS A 130 0.75 -3.05 -0.13
CA HIS A 130 1.72 -2.26 0.65
C HIS A 130 2.27 -3.07 1.82
N ILE A 131 1.40 -3.74 2.56
CA ILE A 131 1.78 -4.54 3.73
C ILE A 131 2.63 -5.74 3.31
N ARG A 132 2.21 -6.48 2.29
CA ARG A 132 2.95 -7.61 1.73
C ARG A 132 4.37 -7.22 1.32
N SER A 133 4.52 -6.10 0.62
CA SER A 133 5.84 -5.58 0.23
C SER A 133 6.73 -5.32 1.46
N CYS A 134 6.17 -4.76 2.54
CA CYS A 134 6.89 -4.54 3.79
C CYS A 134 7.27 -5.85 4.48
N VAL A 135 6.34 -6.81 4.56
CA VAL A 135 6.55 -8.11 5.20
C VAL A 135 7.57 -8.96 4.43
N GLU A 136 7.60 -8.89 3.10
CA GLU A 136 8.62 -9.56 2.30
C GLU A 136 10.03 -9.06 2.62
N ASN A 137 10.21 -7.74 2.76
CA ASN A 137 11.48 -7.18 3.22
C ASN A 137 11.82 -7.64 4.66
N ALA A 138 10.83 -7.67 5.56
CA ALA A 138 11.03 -8.14 6.93
C ALA A 138 11.48 -9.61 7.00
N VAL A 139 11.06 -10.47 6.06
CA VAL A 139 11.54 -11.85 5.94
C VAL A 139 12.98 -11.89 5.43
N ILE A 140 13.31 -11.08 4.40
CA ILE A 140 14.66 -10.98 3.85
C ILE A 140 15.65 -10.51 4.93
N ASP A 141 15.26 -9.50 5.69
CA ASP A 141 16.02 -8.95 6.83
C ASP A 141 16.04 -9.89 8.05
N GLN A 142 15.41 -11.07 7.95
CA GLN A 142 15.30 -12.08 9.01
C GLN A 142 14.66 -11.55 10.31
N ILE A 143 13.84 -10.50 10.21
CA ILE A 143 13.11 -9.91 11.34
C ILE A 143 11.95 -10.82 11.75
N ILE A 144 11.30 -11.42 10.76
CA ILE A 144 10.25 -12.40 10.95
C ILE A 144 10.64 -13.72 10.28
N PRO A 145 10.32 -14.87 10.90
CA PRO A 145 10.72 -16.16 10.37
C PRO A 145 9.89 -16.59 9.15
N HIS A 146 8.62 -16.16 9.07
CA HIS A 146 7.70 -16.61 8.04
C HIS A 146 6.85 -15.45 7.54
N ASN A 147 6.55 -15.44 6.24
CA ASN A 147 5.65 -14.45 5.65
C ASN A 147 4.18 -14.79 5.97
N PHE A 148 3.59 -14.07 6.94
CA PHE A 148 2.19 -14.25 7.34
C PHE A 148 1.15 -13.71 6.34
N THR A 149 1.57 -12.99 5.29
CA THR A 149 0.66 -12.42 4.27
C THR A 149 0.43 -13.36 3.07
N ARG A 150 1.06 -14.54 3.07
CA ARG A 150 0.91 -15.55 2.02
C ARG A 150 -0.40 -16.31 2.17
N LYS A 151 -1.03 -16.61 1.02
CA LYS A 151 -2.30 -17.35 0.93
C LYS A 151 -3.43 -16.71 1.77
N THR A 152 -3.45 -15.39 1.83
CA THR A 152 -4.54 -14.63 2.46
C THR A 152 -5.64 -14.37 1.44
N ASN A 153 -6.89 -14.43 1.89
CA ASN A 153 -8.05 -14.18 1.05
C ASN A 153 -8.56 -12.76 1.31
N ILE A 154 -8.94 -12.05 0.24
CA ILE A 154 -9.45 -10.69 0.35
C ILE A 154 -10.96 -10.74 0.47
N TYR A 155 -11.47 -10.33 1.63
CA TYR A 155 -12.88 -10.09 1.87
C TYR A 155 -13.23 -8.63 1.58
N TYR A 156 -14.40 -8.38 1.00
CA TYR A 156 -14.93 -7.04 0.73
C TYR A 156 -16.46 -7.10 0.69
N THR A 157 -17.10 -6.01 1.08
CA THR A 157 -18.58 -5.92 1.15
C THR A 157 -19.14 -5.00 0.08
N ASN A 158 -18.37 -3.97 -0.31
CA ASN A 158 -18.80 -3.04 -1.35
C ASN A 158 -18.26 -3.52 -2.69
N ASP A 159 -19.16 -3.79 -3.63
CA ASP A 159 -18.76 -4.07 -4.99
C ASP A 159 -18.13 -2.85 -5.65
N ALA A 160 -17.23 -3.11 -6.58
CA ALA A 160 -16.67 -2.06 -7.41
C ALA A 160 -17.81 -1.41 -8.20
N LYS A 161 -17.85 -0.07 -8.21
CA LYS A 161 -18.74 0.66 -9.13
C LYS A 161 -18.54 0.16 -10.55
N SER A 162 -19.63 -0.02 -11.27
CA SER A 162 -19.58 -0.43 -12.67
C SER A 162 -18.68 0.55 -13.45
N PRO A 163 -17.89 0.10 -14.44
CA PRO A 163 -17.12 1.00 -15.30
C PRO A 163 -17.96 2.15 -15.84
N VAL A 164 -19.23 1.89 -16.17
CA VAL A 164 -20.18 2.89 -16.69
C VAL A 164 -20.44 4.01 -15.67
N GLU A 165 -20.54 3.68 -14.37
CA GLU A 165 -20.79 4.66 -13.30
C GLU A 165 -19.53 5.47 -12.92
N LYS A 166 -18.35 5.03 -13.35
CA LYS A 166 -17.09 5.77 -13.16
C LYS A 166 -16.93 6.90 -14.18
N HIS A 167 -17.76 6.93 -15.22
CA HIS A 167 -17.73 7.91 -16.28
C HIS A 167 -18.94 8.83 -16.22
N LEU A 168 -18.76 10.08 -16.66
CA LEU A 168 -19.84 11.04 -16.76
C LEU A 168 -20.79 10.58 -17.87
N ASN A 169 -22.09 10.47 -17.59
CA ASN A 169 -23.07 10.12 -18.62
C ASN A 169 -23.24 11.30 -19.61
N VAL A 170 -23.91 11.06 -20.74
CA VAL A 170 -24.08 12.08 -21.80
C VAL A 170 -24.85 13.31 -21.30
N GLY A 171 -25.94 13.11 -20.54
CA GLY A 171 -26.77 14.20 -20.04
C GLY A 171 -26.03 15.10 -19.03
N ASP A 172 -25.30 14.49 -18.10
CA ASP A 172 -24.47 15.20 -17.13
C ASP A 172 -23.27 15.87 -17.80
N SER A 173 -22.72 15.27 -18.86
CA SER A 173 -21.68 15.89 -19.67
C SER A 173 -22.18 17.16 -20.36
N GLN A 174 -23.40 17.14 -20.92
CA GLN A 174 -24.02 18.31 -21.54
C GLN A 174 -24.33 19.41 -20.51
N ARG A 175 -24.86 19.02 -19.34
CA ARG A 175 -25.10 19.94 -18.23
C ARG A 175 -23.81 20.59 -17.75
N LEU A 176 -22.77 19.78 -17.53
CA LEU A 176 -21.45 20.27 -17.11
C LEU A 176 -20.86 21.24 -18.14
N TYR A 177 -20.90 20.90 -19.44
CA TYR A 177 -20.44 21.79 -20.50
C TYR A 177 -21.16 23.14 -20.47
N LYS A 178 -22.49 23.12 -20.38
CA LYS A 178 -23.32 24.34 -20.34
C LYS A 178 -22.96 25.21 -19.12
N THR A 179 -22.88 24.61 -17.93
CA THR A 179 -22.52 25.31 -16.70
C THR A 179 -21.12 25.92 -16.77
N LEU A 180 -20.14 25.19 -17.32
CA LEU A 180 -18.78 25.70 -17.48
C LEU A 180 -18.74 26.86 -18.49
N TYR A 181 -19.46 26.74 -19.61
CA TYR A 181 -19.53 27.76 -20.64
C TYR A 181 -20.16 29.05 -20.11
N GLU A 182 -21.32 28.96 -19.45
CA GLU A 182 -22.00 30.10 -18.83
C GLU A 182 -21.11 30.77 -17.78
N ARG A 183 -20.42 29.98 -16.95
CA ARG A 183 -19.50 30.51 -15.94
C ARG A 183 -18.31 31.24 -16.56
N ILE A 184 -17.71 30.69 -17.62
CA ILE A 184 -16.59 31.33 -18.32
C ILE A 184 -17.03 32.65 -18.96
N ILE A 185 -18.21 32.70 -19.58
CA ILE A 185 -18.74 33.92 -20.19
C ILE A 185 -19.08 34.99 -19.14
N ASN A 186 -19.77 34.59 -18.08
CA ASN A 186 -20.27 35.53 -17.09
C ASN A 186 -19.18 36.04 -16.14
N GLU A 187 -18.24 35.18 -15.73
CA GLU A 187 -17.21 35.51 -14.74
C GLU A 187 -15.85 35.80 -15.37
N GLY A 188 -15.62 35.39 -16.63
CA GLY A 188 -14.36 35.60 -17.34
C GLY A 188 -13.16 35.09 -16.54
N LYS A 189 -12.19 35.96 -16.25
CA LYS A 189 -10.99 35.63 -15.45
C LYS A 189 -11.31 35.28 -13.99
N LYS A 190 -12.47 35.67 -13.46
CA LYS A 190 -12.87 35.35 -12.07
C LYS A 190 -13.35 33.91 -11.90
N SER A 191 -13.65 33.20 -12.98
CA SER A 191 -14.08 31.78 -12.94
C SER A 191 -13.01 30.81 -12.41
N GLY A 192 -11.74 31.24 -12.35
CA GLY A 192 -10.64 30.45 -11.83
C GLY A 192 -10.07 29.46 -12.85
N LEU A 193 -8.77 29.19 -12.71
CA LEU A 193 -7.98 28.37 -13.64
C LEU A 193 -8.51 26.92 -13.75
N SER A 194 -9.06 26.39 -12.66
CA SER A 194 -9.69 25.06 -12.63
C SER A 194 -10.87 24.94 -13.60
N THR A 195 -11.70 25.98 -13.73
CA THR A 195 -12.86 25.98 -14.65
C THR A 195 -12.41 25.85 -16.10
N TYR A 196 -11.39 26.63 -16.50
CA TYR A 196 -10.80 26.53 -17.84
C TYR A 196 -10.15 25.16 -18.07
N MET A 197 -9.45 24.61 -17.08
CA MET A 197 -8.81 23.29 -17.19
C MET A 197 -9.83 22.17 -17.42
N VAL A 198 -10.96 22.18 -16.70
CA VAL A 198 -12.03 21.19 -16.90
C VAL A 198 -12.70 21.39 -18.26
N PHE A 199 -12.97 22.63 -18.67
CA PHE A 199 -13.56 22.94 -19.97
C PHE A 199 -12.67 22.45 -21.14
N LEU A 200 -11.37 22.73 -21.10
CA LEU A 200 -10.41 22.24 -22.10
C LEU A 200 -10.28 20.72 -22.09
N ALA A 201 -10.41 20.08 -20.92
CA ALA A 201 -10.42 18.62 -20.84
C ALA A 201 -11.64 18.02 -21.57
N LEU A 202 -12.84 18.57 -21.38
CA LEU A 202 -14.04 18.13 -22.09
C LEU A 202 -13.90 18.32 -23.61
N ALA A 203 -13.36 19.46 -24.05
CA ALA A 203 -13.11 19.74 -25.46
C ALA A 203 -12.11 18.75 -26.10
N ARG A 204 -11.14 18.24 -25.33
CA ARG A 204 -10.21 17.20 -25.78
C ARG A 204 -10.93 15.88 -26.05
N TYR A 205 -11.85 15.48 -25.17
CA TYR A 205 -12.62 14.25 -25.36
C TYR A 205 -13.56 14.36 -26.56
N THR A 206 -14.27 15.48 -26.72
CA THR A 206 -15.12 15.69 -27.90
C THR A 206 -14.32 15.70 -29.20
N HIS A 207 -13.10 16.26 -29.20
CA HIS A 207 -12.22 16.19 -30.36
C HIS A 207 -11.89 14.73 -30.74
N ALA A 208 -11.56 13.88 -29.76
CA ALA A 208 -11.31 12.45 -30.00
C ALA A 208 -12.52 11.76 -30.63
N SER A 209 -13.72 11.99 -30.09
CA SER A 209 -14.98 11.44 -30.59
C SER A 209 -15.24 11.84 -32.04
N VAL A 210 -14.97 13.10 -32.40
CA VAL A 210 -15.13 13.61 -33.77
C VAL A 210 -14.12 12.99 -34.74
N LEU A 211 -12.88 12.76 -34.30
CA LEU A 211 -11.89 12.10 -35.15
C LEU A 211 -12.30 10.65 -35.44
N LEU A 212 -12.80 9.94 -34.43
CA LEU A 212 -13.30 8.57 -34.57
C LEU A 212 -14.56 8.52 -35.46
N SER A 213 -15.49 9.47 -35.32
CA SER A 213 -16.70 9.50 -36.16
C SER A 213 -16.41 9.80 -37.64
N LYS A 214 -15.28 10.46 -37.93
CA LYS A 214 -14.76 10.66 -39.29
C LYS A 214 -14.02 9.45 -39.86
N GLY A 215 -13.99 8.33 -39.13
CA GLY A 215 -13.34 7.09 -39.56
C GLY A 215 -11.82 7.13 -39.52
N LEU A 216 -11.21 8.04 -38.75
CA LEU A 216 -9.75 8.08 -38.63
C LEU A 216 -9.22 6.90 -37.83
N PRO A 217 -8.00 6.40 -38.13
CA PRO A 217 -7.42 5.26 -37.42
C PRO A 217 -7.28 5.50 -35.92
N LEU A 218 -7.63 4.49 -35.10
CA LEU A 218 -7.53 4.55 -33.64
C LEU A 218 -6.12 4.94 -33.16
N GLN A 219 -5.09 4.45 -33.86
CA GLN A 219 -3.70 4.75 -33.54
C GLN A 219 -3.38 6.23 -33.71
N TYR A 220 -3.84 6.85 -34.80
CA TYR A 220 -3.68 8.28 -35.03
C TYR A 220 -4.38 9.11 -33.93
N VAL A 221 -5.60 8.73 -33.53
CA VAL A 221 -6.31 9.39 -32.43
C VAL A 221 -5.56 9.25 -31.10
N SER A 222 -5.04 8.06 -30.81
CA SER A 222 -4.27 7.76 -29.60
C SER A 222 -3.00 8.61 -29.50
N GLU A 223 -2.25 8.73 -30.59
CA GLU A 223 -1.04 9.57 -30.67
C GLU A 223 -1.37 11.05 -30.49
N ARG A 224 -2.46 11.53 -31.10
CA ARG A 224 -2.91 12.92 -30.95
C ARG A 224 -3.37 13.26 -29.53
N LEU A 225 -3.86 12.27 -28.78
CA LEU A 225 -4.19 12.41 -27.35
C LEU A 225 -2.97 12.26 -26.42
N GLY A 226 -1.81 11.84 -26.95
CA GLY A 226 -0.60 11.60 -26.18
C GLY A 226 -0.66 10.36 -25.29
N HIS A 227 -1.52 9.39 -25.64
CA HIS A 227 -1.65 8.16 -24.88
C HIS A 227 -0.47 7.22 -25.18
N ARG A 228 0.22 6.76 -24.12
CA ARG A 228 1.35 5.81 -24.24
C ARG A 228 0.89 4.39 -24.60
N ASN A 229 -0.33 4.01 -24.23
CA ASN A 229 -0.94 2.73 -24.57
C ASN A 229 -2.19 2.97 -25.40
N ILE A 230 -2.34 2.27 -26.53
CA ILE A 230 -3.51 2.36 -27.41
C ILE A 230 -4.79 1.84 -26.76
N ASP A 231 -4.67 0.93 -25.79
CA ASP A 231 -5.81 0.34 -25.08
C ASP A 231 -6.66 1.38 -24.34
N THR A 232 -6.06 2.48 -23.88
CA THR A 232 -6.80 3.56 -23.21
C THR A 232 -7.74 4.27 -24.18
N THR A 233 -7.35 4.39 -25.45
CA THR A 233 -8.18 4.97 -26.51
C THR A 233 -9.20 3.96 -27.02
N LYS A 234 -8.85 2.67 -27.03
CA LYS A 234 -9.75 1.57 -27.44
C LYS A 234 -11.01 1.51 -26.58
N HIS A 235 -10.90 1.73 -25.27
CA HIS A 235 -12.08 1.80 -24.39
C HIS A 235 -13.11 2.86 -24.82
N LEU A 236 -12.67 3.99 -25.39
CA LEU A 236 -13.60 4.99 -25.93
C LEU A 236 -14.37 4.45 -27.13
N LEU A 237 -13.70 3.73 -28.03
CA LEU A 237 -14.32 3.10 -29.20
C LEU A 237 -15.33 2.01 -28.80
N ASP A 238 -15.01 1.19 -27.80
CA ASP A 238 -15.91 0.15 -27.28
C ASP A 238 -17.20 0.78 -26.70
N LEU A 239 -17.10 1.94 -26.04
CA LEU A 239 -18.28 2.69 -25.59
C LEU A 239 -19.13 3.21 -26.76
N TYR A 240 -18.50 3.69 -27.84
CA TYR A 240 -19.21 4.19 -29.02
C TYR A 240 -19.93 3.09 -29.80
N SER A 241 -19.26 1.96 -30.04
CA SER A 241 -19.85 0.80 -30.73
C SER A 241 -21.07 0.25 -29.98
N THR A 242 -20.96 0.11 -28.65
CA THR A 242 -22.07 -0.35 -27.79
C THR A 242 -23.28 0.61 -27.80
N GLN A 243 -23.09 1.90 -28.08
CA GLN A 243 -24.18 2.87 -28.20
C GLN A 243 -24.85 2.85 -29.59
N ILE A 244 -24.10 2.59 -30.66
CA ILE A 244 -24.63 2.51 -32.04
C ILE A 244 -25.53 1.28 -32.20
N GLU A 245 -25.14 0.13 -31.65
CA GLU A 245 -25.94 -1.11 -31.67
C GLU A 245 -27.27 -0.99 -30.91
N LYS A 246 -27.42 -0.03 -29.99
CA LYS A 246 -28.67 0.22 -29.26
C LYS A 246 -29.64 1.14 -30.00
N ILE A 247 -29.19 1.77 -31.09
CA ILE A 247 -29.96 2.75 -31.88
C ILE A 247 -30.46 2.14 -33.19
N GLN A 248 -29.96 0.96 -33.57
CA GLN A 248 -30.45 0.13 -34.69
C GLN A 248 -31.44 -0.92 -34.19
#